data_AF-A0A1G5SER7-F1
#
_entry.id   AF-A0A1G5SER7-F1
#
_cell.length_a   1.000
_cell.length_b   1.000
_cell.length_c   1.000
_cell.angle_alpha   90.00
_cell.angle_beta   90.00
_cell.angle_gamma   90.00
#
_symmetry.space_group_name_H-M   'P 1'
#
loop_
_entity.id
_entity.type
_entity.pdbx_description
1 polymer ?
#
loop_
_entity_poly.entity_id
_entity_poly.type
_entity_poly.pdbx_seq_one_letter_code
_entity_poly.pdbx_strand_id
1 'polypeptide(L)'
;MNEIHSINFRYLLIVKEMSNNTESGELAMGVSSNLLKIISQMSYEQIEELAKYSGVSLLGFRLREEEIEKFIKMTNAFKTNYILSIQETREIEC
;
A
#
# COMPACT_ATOMS: atom_id res chain seq x y z
N MET A 1 17.67 8.63 6.03
CA MET A 1 16.89 7.72 5.16
C MET A 1 15.79 7.14 6.03
N ASN A 2 14.51 7.39 5.73
CA ASN A 2 13.41 7.05 6.65
C ASN A 2 13.16 5.54 6.59
N GLU A 3 13.44 4.80 7.67
CA GLU A 3 13.44 3.32 7.68
C GLU A 3 12.10 2.76 7.21
N ILE A 4 10.99 3.38 7.62
CA ILE A 4 9.61 3.02 7.23
C ILE A 4 9.42 3.08 5.70
N HIS A 5 9.93 4.12 5.04
CA HIS A 5 9.83 4.24 3.58
C HIS A 5 10.52 3.04 2.90
N SER A 6 11.73 2.70 3.33
CA SER A 6 12.48 1.59 2.73
C SER A 6 11.81 0.23 2.94
N ILE A 7 11.18 0.02 4.09
CA ILE A 7 10.40 -1.19 4.41
C ILE A 7 9.17 -1.26 3.50
N ASN A 8 8.39 -0.18 3.44
CA ASN A 8 7.18 -0.11 2.62
C ASN A 8 7.50 -0.34 1.15
N PHE A 9 8.58 0.26 0.67
CA PHE A 9 8.99 0.14 -0.73
C PHE A 9 9.31 -1.31 -1.09
N ARG A 10 10.15 -1.98 -0.28
CA ARG A 10 10.48 -3.40 -0.47
C ARG A 10 9.26 -4.30 -0.35
N TYR A 11 8.40 -4.04 0.62
CA TYR A 11 7.15 -4.78 0.78
C TYR A 11 6.27 -4.68 -0.47
N LEU A 12 6.03 -3.47 -0.98
CA LEU A 12 5.21 -3.26 -2.18
C LEU A 12 5.82 -3.91 -3.43
N LEU A 13 7.16 -3.91 -3.57
CA LEU A 13 7.82 -4.64 -4.66
C LEU A 13 7.62 -6.16 -4.55
N ILE A 14 7.67 -6.71 -3.34
CA ILE A 14 7.37 -8.14 -3.13
C ILE A 14 5.91 -8.42 -3.46
N VAL A 15 4.97 -7.58 -3.02
CA VAL A 15 3.54 -7.72 -3.36
C VAL A 15 3.34 -7.68 -4.88
N LYS A 16 4.05 -6.76 -5.57
CA LYS A 16 4.04 -6.68 -7.03
C LYS A 16 4.54 -7.98 -7.68
N GLU A 17 5.65 -8.53 -7.22
CA GLU A 17 6.19 -9.78 -7.76
C GLU A 17 5.26 -10.97 -7.52
N MET A 18 4.64 -11.03 -6.33
CA MET A 18 3.68 -12.09 -5.98
C MET A 18 2.39 -12.03 -6.81
N SER A 19 2.11 -10.92 -7.48
CA SER A 19 0.97 -10.84 -8.42
C SER A 19 1.11 -11.72 -9.67
N ASN A 20 2.32 -12.23 -9.95
CA ASN A 20 2.55 -13.18 -11.04
C ASN A 20 1.83 -14.53 -10.83
N ASN A 21 1.51 -14.88 -9.58
CA ASN A 21 0.64 -16.00 -9.22
C ASN A 21 -0.32 -15.53 -8.12
N THR A 22 -1.48 -15.03 -8.53
CA THR A 22 -2.43 -14.38 -7.62
C THR A 22 -2.88 -15.27 -6.47
N GLU A 23 -3.16 -16.55 -6.70
CA GLU A 23 -3.60 -17.49 -5.65
C GLU A 23 -2.52 -17.68 -4.58
N SER A 24 -1.28 -17.92 -5.00
CA SER A 24 -0.15 -18.04 -4.06
C SER A 24 0.17 -16.70 -3.39
N GLY A 25 0.04 -15.60 -4.13
CA GLY A 25 0.27 -14.25 -3.63
C GLY A 25 -0.73 -13.85 -2.56
N GLU A 26 -2.02 -14.19 -2.70
CA GLU A 26 -3.05 -13.92 -1.70
C GLU A 26 -2.70 -14.61 -0.38
N LEU A 27 -2.36 -15.90 -0.45
CA LEU A 27 -2.00 -16.71 0.72
C LEU A 27 -0.71 -16.21 1.39
N ALA A 28 0.33 -15.95 0.60
CA ALA A 28 1.64 -15.54 1.12
C ALA A 28 1.61 -14.13 1.72
N MET A 29 0.90 -13.21 1.09
CA MET A 29 0.91 -11.79 1.47
C MET A 29 -0.26 -11.41 2.37
N GLY A 30 -1.30 -12.25 2.47
CA GLY A 30 -2.53 -11.98 3.20
C GLY A 30 -3.25 -10.72 2.70
N VAL A 31 -3.17 -10.46 1.39
CA VAL A 31 -3.89 -9.37 0.71
C VAL A 31 -4.82 -9.97 -0.34
N SER A 32 -5.86 -9.23 -0.74
CA SER A 32 -6.79 -9.72 -1.76
C SER A 32 -6.17 -9.76 -3.16
N SER A 33 -6.71 -10.62 -4.03
CA SER A 33 -6.40 -10.74 -5.45
C SER A 33 -6.49 -9.39 -6.15
N ASN A 34 -7.52 -8.61 -5.82
CA ASN A 34 -7.71 -7.29 -6.39
C ASN A 34 -6.56 -6.36 -5.99
N LEU A 35 -6.12 -6.38 -4.72
CA LEU A 35 -5.00 -5.56 -4.28
C LEU A 35 -3.71 -5.94 -4.98
N LEU A 36 -3.45 -7.25 -5.14
CA LEU A 36 -2.31 -7.75 -5.92
C LEU A 36 -2.35 -7.24 -7.35
N LYS A 37 -3.53 -7.28 -7.99
CA LYS A 37 -3.73 -6.80 -9.36
C LYS A 37 -3.56 -5.28 -9.49
N ILE A 38 -3.99 -4.50 -8.50
CA ILE A 38 -3.78 -3.05 -8.50
C ILE A 38 -2.28 -2.75 -8.39
N ILE A 39 -1.58 -3.37 -7.44
CA ILE A 39 -0.15 -3.16 -7.22
C ILE A 39 0.67 -3.67 -8.42
N SER A 40 0.23 -4.73 -9.11
CA SER A 40 0.86 -5.22 -10.34
C SER A 40 0.82 -4.20 -11.48
N GLN A 41 -0.17 -3.33 -11.51
CA GLN A 41 -0.32 -2.29 -12.52
C GLN A 41 0.37 -0.97 -12.16
N MET A 42 0.78 -0.78 -10.92
CA MET A 42 1.46 0.45 -10.49
C MET A 42 2.86 0.58 -11.12
N SER A 43 3.23 1.79 -11.55
CA SER A 43 4.61 2.08 -11.95
C SER A 43 5.54 2.09 -10.73
N TYR A 44 6.85 2.04 -10.96
CA TYR A 44 7.84 2.10 -9.90
C TYR A 44 7.73 3.42 -9.11
N GLU A 45 7.48 4.52 -9.81
CA GLU A 45 7.27 5.84 -9.21
C GLU A 45 6.02 5.87 -8.33
N GLN A 46 4.92 5.25 -8.77
CA GLN A 46 3.71 5.14 -7.97
C GLN A 46 3.93 4.31 -6.70
N ILE A 47 4.72 3.23 -6.78
CA ILE A 47 5.11 2.41 -5.64
C ILE A 47 6.00 3.21 -4.67
N GLU A 48 6.95 3.97 -5.20
CA GLU A 48 7.83 4.84 -4.41
C GLU A 48 7.04 5.94 -3.69
N GLU A 49 6.10 6.57 -4.38
CA GLU A 49 5.20 7.56 -3.78
C GLU A 49 4.35 6.93 -2.67
N LEU A 50 3.75 5.77 -2.91
CA LEU A 50 2.98 5.07 -1.88
C LEU A 50 3.84 4.76 -0.66
N ALA A 51 5.03 4.20 -0.87
CA ALA A 51 5.96 3.89 0.21
C ALA A 51 6.37 5.14 1.02
N LYS A 52 6.61 6.26 0.32
CA LYS A 52 7.02 7.54 0.90
C LYS A 52 5.92 8.20 1.72
N TYR A 53 4.71 8.29 1.17
CA TYR A 53 3.63 9.06 1.80
C TYR A 53 2.80 8.28 2.80
N SER A 54 2.97 6.95 2.87
CA SER A 54 2.24 6.12 3.84
C SER A 54 2.49 6.54 5.30
N GLY A 55 3.69 6.98 5.66
CA GLY A 55 4.00 7.42 7.04
C GLY A 55 3.99 6.32 8.10
N VAL A 56 3.39 5.16 7.81
CA VAL A 56 3.33 3.95 8.65
C VAL A 56 3.83 2.72 7.90
N SER A 57 4.10 1.63 8.64
CA SER A 57 4.50 0.36 8.03
C SER A 57 3.32 -0.35 7.37
N LEU A 58 3.39 -0.52 6.04
CA LEU A 58 2.39 -1.24 5.24
C LEU A 58 2.40 -2.76 5.47
N LEU A 59 3.42 -3.28 6.15
CA LEU A 59 3.50 -4.69 6.53
C LEU A 59 2.48 -5.03 7.63
N GLY A 60 2.28 -4.10 8.57
CA GLY A 60 1.32 -4.21 9.67
C GLY A 60 -0.01 -3.51 9.39
N PHE A 61 0.00 -2.37 8.69
CA PHE A 61 -1.19 -1.61 8.33
C PHE A 61 -1.44 -1.66 6.82
N ARG A 62 -2.34 -2.57 6.40
CA ARG A 62 -2.63 -2.79 4.98
C ARG A 62 -3.77 -1.88 4.51
N LEU A 63 -3.53 -1.17 3.42
CA LEU A 63 -4.55 -0.39 2.73
C LEU A 63 -5.49 -1.33 1.97
N ARG A 64 -6.77 -0.97 1.96
CA ARG A 64 -7.80 -1.61 1.14
C ARG A 64 -7.71 -1.09 -0.29
N GLU A 65 -8.33 -1.82 -1.21
CA GLU A 65 -8.42 -1.49 -2.64
C GLU A 65 -8.88 -0.04 -2.87
N GLU A 66 -10.04 0.33 -2.34
CA GLU A 66 -10.62 1.68 -2.48
C GLU A 66 -9.69 2.78 -1.96
N GLU A 67 -8.88 2.45 -0.96
CA GLU A 67 -7.95 3.40 -0.36
C GLU A 67 -6.74 3.64 -1.23
N ILE A 68 -6.19 2.58 -1.82
CA ILE A 68 -5.09 2.70 -2.78
C ILE A 68 -5.56 3.45 -4.03
N GLU A 69 -6.74 3.13 -4.55
CA GLU A 69 -7.27 3.84 -5.73
C GLU A 69 -7.44 5.34 -5.49
N LYS A 70 -7.98 5.71 -4.33
CA LYS A 70 -8.15 7.11 -3.94
C LYS A 70 -6.79 7.79 -3.73
N PHE A 71 -5.83 7.10 -3.11
CA PHE A 71 -4.47 7.60 -2.94
C PHE A 71 -3.79 7.90 -4.28
N ILE A 72 -3.88 7.00 -5.26
CA ILE A 72 -3.25 7.17 -6.58
C ILE A 72 -3.80 8.40 -7.31
N LYS A 73 -5.11 8.66 -7.18
CA LYS A 73 -5.80 9.80 -7.83
C LYS A 73 -5.57 11.13 -7.10
N MET A 74 -5.09 11.12 -5.86
CA MET A 74 -4.86 12.33 -5.06
C MET A 74 -3.58 13.07 -5.46
N THR A 75 -3.58 14.39 -5.28
CA THR A 75 -2.36 15.20 -5.41
C THR A 75 -1.44 14.97 -4.21
N ASN A 76 -0.14 15.14 -4.42
CA ASN A 76 0.88 14.84 -3.41
C ASN A 76 0.71 15.61 -2.09
N ALA A 77 0.09 16.80 -2.12
CA ALA A 77 -0.17 17.59 -0.92
C ALA A 77 -1.12 16.92 0.08
N PHE A 78 -1.99 16.01 -0.36
CA PHE A 78 -3.02 15.39 0.51
C PHE A 78 -2.75 13.93 0.86
N LYS A 79 -1.79 13.28 0.19
CA LYS A 79 -1.52 11.85 0.31
C LYS A 79 -1.19 11.40 1.74
N THR A 80 -0.32 12.13 2.44
CA THR A 80 0.05 11.77 3.82
C THR A 80 -1.12 11.91 4.80
N ASN A 81 -1.83 13.04 4.76
CA ASN A 81 -2.97 13.26 5.66
C ASN A 81 -4.08 12.24 5.41
N TYR A 82 -4.28 11.84 4.16
CA TYR A 82 -5.24 10.81 3.82
C TYR A 82 -4.90 9.46 4.47
N ILE A 83 -3.65 9.00 4.40
CA ILE A 83 -3.24 7.72 5.02
C ILE A 83 -3.44 7.77 6.54
N LEU A 84 -3.02 8.86 7.19
CA LEU A 84 -3.19 9.05 8.63
C LEU A 84 -4.66 9.04 9.05
N SER A 85 -5.54 9.66 8.26
CA SER A 85 -6.99 9.65 8.55
C SER A 85 -7.62 8.26 8.48
N ILE A 86 -7.13 7.38 7.60
CA ILE A 86 -7.62 5.99 7.52
C ILE A 86 -7.20 5.23 8.77
N GLN A 87 -5.95 5.42 9.21
CA GLN A 87 -5.43 4.76 10.41
C GLN A 87 -6.25 5.17 11.65
N GLU A 88 -6.45 6.47 11.85
CA GLU A 88 -7.22 7.01 12.98
C GLU A 88 -8.65 6.46 12.99
N THR A 89 -9.33 6.42 11.83
CA THR A 89 -10.70 5.91 11.73
C THR A 89 -10.79 4.43 12.15
N ARG A 90 -9.80 3.61 11.79
CA ARG A 90 -9.80 2.17 12.08
C ARG A 90 -9.35 1.82 13.49
N GLU A 91 -8.57 2.67 14.14
CA GLU A 91 -8.21 2.50 15.56
C GLU A 91 -9.42 2.73 16.47
N ILE A 92 -10.40 3.54 16.05
CA ILE A 92 -11.64 3.82 16.80
C ILE A 92 -12.69 2.70 16.66
N GLU A 93 -12.58 1.85 15.63
CA GLU A 93 -13.51 0.75 15.36
C GLU A 93 -13.19 -0.55 16.16
N CYS A 94 -12.10 -0.57 16.94
CA CYS A 94 -11.66 -1.71 17.77
C CYS A 94 -11.94 -1.47 19.26
#